data_AF-A0AAW2P0T7-F1
#
_entry.id   AF-A0AAW2P0T7-F1
#
_cell.length_a   1.000
_cell.length_b   1.000
_cell.length_c   1.000
_cell.angle_alpha   90.00
_cell.angle_beta   90.00
_cell.angle_gamma   90.00
#
_symmetry.space_group_name_H-M   'P 1'
#
loop_
_entity.id
_entity.type
_entity.pdbx_description
1 polymer ?
#
loop_
_entity_poly.entity_id
_entity_poly.type
_entity_poly.pdbx_seq_one_letter_code
_entity_poly.pdbx_strand_id
1 'polypeptide(L)'
;MKIPEQTMQYKNLGRSGLKVSQLSYGAWVTFGNQLDVKEAKSILQCCRDNGVNFFDNAEVYANGRAEEIMGQAIKELGWKRSDIVVSTKIFWAGLARTTRVCQEST
;
A
#
# COMPACT_ATOMS: atom_id res chain seq x y z
N MET A 1 5.57 10.43 -31.28
CA MET A 1 5.37 11.25 -30.07
C MET A 1 6.16 10.59 -28.94
N LYS A 2 7.30 11.15 -28.52
CA LYS A 2 8.06 10.63 -27.38
C LYS A 2 7.41 11.17 -26.12
N ILE A 3 6.82 10.30 -25.31
CA ILE A 3 6.39 10.67 -23.96
C ILE A 3 7.70 10.89 -23.17
N PRO A 4 7.95 12.07 -22.59
CA PRO A 4 9.16 12.29 -21.80
C PRO A 4 9.20 11.27 -20.66
N GLU A 5 10.40 10.80 -20.32
CA GLU A 5 10.61 9.96 -19.14
C GLU A 5 10.23 10.77 -17.90
N GLN A 6 9.02 10.54 -17.39
CA GLN A 6 8.50 11.24 -16.22
C GLN A 6 8.95 10.48 -14.98
N THR A 7 9.93 11.04 -14.27
CA THR A 7 10.31 10.57 -12.94
C THR A 7 9.20 10.85 -11.93
N MET A 8 9.04 9.96 -10.95
CA MET A 8 8.02 10.09 -9.90
C MET A 8 8.16 11.42 -9.15
N GLN A 9 7.06 12.17 -9.09
CA GLN A 9 6.96 13.41 -8.33
C GLN A 9 6.53 13.11 -6.89
N TYR A 10 7.21 13.70 -5.91
CA TYR A 10 6.86 13.59 -4.50
C TYR A 10 6.34 14.93 -3.99
N LYS A 11 5.20 14.92 -3.30
CA LYS A 11 4.55 16.12 -2.77
C LYS A 11 4.26 15.96 -1.29
N ASN A 12 4.20 17.08 -0.58
CA ASN A 12 3.74 17.10 0.81
C ASN A 12 2.25 16.73 0.86
N LEU A 13 1.88 15.88 1.83
CA LEU A 13 0.49 15.57 2.10
C LEU A 13 -0.17 16.75 2.81
N GLY A 14 -0.85 17.60 2.04
CA GLY A 14 -1.44 18.84 2.54
C GLY A 14 -0.38 19.79 3.09
N ARG A 15 -0.58 20.30 4.32
CA ARG A 15 0.37 21.17 5.03
C ARG A 15 1.38 20.42 5.91
N SER A 16 1.38 19.08 5.86
CA SER A 16 2.29 18.27 6.68
C SER A 16 3.70 18.21 6.06
N GLY A 17 4.67 17.74 6.84
CA GLY A 17 6.02 17.42 6.34
C GLY A 17 6.13 16.08 5.62
N LEU A 18 5.05 15.28 5.59
CA LEU A 18 5.06 13.93 5.03
C LEU A 18 5.08 13.99 3.50
N LYS A 19 6.14 13.48 2.88
CA LYS A 19 6.26 13.38 1.42
C LYS A 19 5.68 12.06 0.91
N VAL A 20 4.70 12.15 0.02
CA VAL A 20 4.09 11.02 -0.67
C VAL A 20 4.33 11.12 -2.18
N SER A 21 4.42 9.98 -2.86
CA SER A 21 4.39 9.91 -4.31
C SER A 21 3.09 10.50 -4.85
N GLN A 22 3.14 11.15 -6.01
CA GLN A 22 1.97 11.78 -6.65
C GLN A 22 0.87 10.77 -6.95
N LEU A 23 1.24 9.50 -7.17
CA LEU A 23 0.32 8.37 -7.26
C LEU A 23 0.47 7.48 -6.04
N SER A 24 -0.65 6.96 -5.53
CA SER A 24 -0.69 5.91 -4.52
C SER A 24 -1.29 4.63 -5.10
N TYR A 25 -1.00 3.50 -4.46
CA TYR A 25 -1.63 2.23 -4.80
C TYR A 25 -2.63 1.82 -3.70
N GLY A 26 -3.89 1.64 -4.08
CA GLY A 26 -4.97 1.22 -3.17
C GLY A 26 -5.32 -0.26 -3.36
N ALA A 27 -5.56 -0.96 -2.25
CA ALA A 27 -5.86 -2.40 -2.25
C ALA A 27 -7.35 -2.77 -2.44
N TRP A 28 -8.22 -1.78 -2.66
CA TRP A 28 -9.68 -2.01 -2.74
C TRP A 28 -10.04 -2.95 -3.91
N VAL A 29 -10.92 -3.92 -3.64
CA VAL A 29 -11.38 -4.97 -4.57
C VAL A 29 -10.31 -5.98 -4.97
N THR A 30 -9.05 -5.58 -5.10
CA THR A 30 -7.99 -6.44 -5.65
C THR A 30 -7.45 -7.44 -4.63
N PHE A 31 -6.92 -6.96 -3.50
CA PHE A 31 -6.22 -7.83 -2.55
C PHE A 31 -7.24 -8.63 -1.72
N GLY A 32 -7.04 -9.93 -1.65
CA GLY A 32 -7.89 -10.87 -0.90
C GLY A 32 -9.06 -11.42 -1.68
N ASN A 33 -9.70 -10.62 -2.54
CA ASN A 33 -10.81 -11.08 -3.37
C ASN A 33 -10.38 -11.63 -4.74
N GLN A 34 -9.33 -11.06 -5.33
CA GLN A 34 -8.88 -11.41 -6.69
C GLN A 34 -7.41 -11.82 -6.73
N LEU A 35 -6.59 -11.25 -5.85
CA LEU A 35 -5.14 -11.41 -5.85
C LEU A 35 -4.66 -11.97 -4.51
N ASP A 36 -3.70 -12.88 -4.57
CA ASP A 36 -3.03 -13.41 -3.39
C ASP A 36 -1.72 -12.65 -3.11
N VAL A 37 -0.94 -13.15 -2.16
CA VAL A 37 0.32 -12.54 -1.72
C VAL A 37 1.35 -12.45 -2.84
N LYS A 38 1.43 -13.45 -3.72
CA LYS A 38 2.40 -13.50 -4.82
C LYS A 38 2.12 -12.43 -5.87
N GLU A 39 0.86 -12.26 -6.28
CA GLU A 39 0.50 -11.18 -7.21
C GLU A 39 0.64 -9.82 -6.53
N ALA A 40 0.20 -9.70 -5.27
CA ALA A 40 0.35 -8.47 -4.50
C ALA A 40 1.81 -8.03 -4.43
N LYS A 41 2.75 -8.95 -4.17
CA LYS A 41 4.20 -8.66 -4.18
C LYS A 41 4.68 -8.13 -5.53
N SER A 42 4.26 -8.77 -6.61
CA SER A 42 4.68 -8.38 -7.97
C SER A 42 4.19 -6.97 -8.31
N ILE A 43 2.95 -6.64 -7.95
CA ILE A 43 2.38 -5.32 -8.15
C ILE A 43 3.07 -4.28 -7.26
N LEU A 44 3.23 -4.59 -5.97
CA LEU A 44 3.89 -3.72 -4.99
C LEU A 44 5.33 -3.40 -5.42
N GLN A 45 6.09 -4.40 -5.87
CA GLN A 45 7.45 -4.21 -6.39
C GLN A 45 7.44 -3.33 -7.65
N CYS A 46 6.56 -3.59 -8.61
CA CYS A 46 6.42 -2.75 -9.80
C CYS A 46 6.11 -1.28 -9.46
N CYS A 47 5.21 -1.05 -8.49
CA CYS A 47 4.94 0.30 -7.99
C CYS A 47 6.18 0.95 -7.38
N ARG A 48 6.97 0.21 -6.58
CA ARG A 48 8.21 0.73 -5.98
C ARG A 48 9.31 1.02 -6.98
N ASP A 49 9.48 0.16 -7.99
CA ASP A 49 10.45 0.36 -9.06
C ASP A 49 10.15 1.65 -9.84
N ASN A 50 8.88 2.06 -9.88
CA ASN A 50 8.42 3.32 -10.46
C ASN A 50 8.28 4.48 -9.43
N GLY A 51 8.82 4.32 -8.22
CA GLY A 51 8.90 5.38 -7.20
C GLY A 51 7.65 5.58 -6.34
N VAL A 52 6.64 4.72 -6.41
CA VAL A 52 5.48 4.84 -5.49
C VAL A 52 5.93 4.54 -4.06
N ASN A 53 5.65 5.44 -3.12
CA ASN A 53 5.90 5.19 -1.70
C ASN A 53 4.62 5.11 -0.87
N PHE A 54 3.46 5.49 -1.43
CA PHE A 54 2.21 5.60 -0.69
C PHE A 54 1.25 4.46 -1.04
N PHE A 55 0.92 3.64 -0.04
CA PHE A 55 0.07 2.45 -0.16
C PHE A 55 -1.11 2.56 0.79
N ASP A 56 -2.29 2.25 0.28
CA ASP A 56 -3.55 2.51 0.97
C ASP A 56 -4.40 1.25 1.13
N ASN A 57 -4.99 1.10 2.32
CA ASN A 57 -5.81 -0.04 2.71
C ASN A 57 -7.03 0.37 3.55
N ALA A 58 -7.85 -0.60 3.97
CA ALA A 58 -8.92 -0.38 4.94
C ALA A 58 -9.26 -1.69 5.64
N GLU A 59 -9.72 -1.61 6.89
CA GLU A 59 -10.12 -2.81 7.66
C GLU A 59 -11.21 -3.63 6.96
N VAL A 60 -12.10 -2.97 6.21
CA VAL A 60 -13.23 -3.64 5.56
C VAL A 60 -12.85 -4.32 4.25
N TYR A 61 -11.67 -4.03 3.69
CA TYR A 61 -11.25 -4.59 2.41
C TYR A 61 -11.00 -6.10 2.55
N ALA A 62 -11.84 -6.89 1.90
CA ALA A 62 -11.88 -8.34 2.02
C ALA A 62 -11.92 -8.80 3.50
N ASN A 63 -12.65 -8.07 4.34
CA ASN A 63 -12.80 -8.38 5.77
C ASN A 63 -11.46 -8.46 6.55
N GLY A 64 -10.53 -7.56 6.24
CA GLY A 64 -9.18 -7.51 6.82
C GLY A 64 -8.13 -8.31 6.03
N ARG A 65 -8.55 -9.18 5.11
CA ARG A 65 -7.61 -10.01 4.34
C ARG A 65 -6.68 -9.18 3.43
N ALA A 66 -7.15 -8.03 2.94
CA ALA A 66 -6.32 -7.13 2.15
C ALA A 66 -5.16 -6.54 2.97
N GLU A 67 -5.36 -6.30 4.27
CA GLU A 67 -4.34 -5.82 5.19
C GLU A 67 -3.25 -6.88 5.43
N GLU A 68 -3.65 -8.11 5.71
CA GLU A 68 -2.74 -9.25 5.88
C GLU A 68 -1.88 -9.51 4.62
N ILE A 69 -2.51 -9.49 3.44
CA ILE A 69 -1.80 -9.71 2.18
C ILE A 69 -0.75 -8.63 1.93
N MET A 70 -1.09 -7.36 2.16
CA MET A 70 -0.15 -6.25 1.99
C MET A 70 0.98 -6.33 3.03
N GLY A 71 0.66 -6.63 4.29
CA GLY A 71 1.64 -6.80 5.37
C GLY A 71 2.63 -7.92 5.07
N GLN A 72 2.13 -9.10 4.70
CA GLN A 72 2.96 -10.24 4.31
C GLN A 72 3.82 -9.93 3.08
N ALA A 73 3.26 -9.31 2.05
CA ALA A 73 3.99 -8.94 0.85
C ALA A 73 5.15 -7.97 1.14
N ILE A 74 4.91 -6.91 1.93
CA ILE A 74 5.93 -5.94 2.32
C ILE A 74 7.05 -6.62 3.12
N LYS A 75 6.69 -7.51 4.06
CA LYS A 75 7.65 -8.27 4.86
C LYS A 75 8.52 -9.17 4.01
N GLU A 76 7.93 -9.91 3.07
CA GLU A 76 8.66 -10.80 2.17
C GLU A 76 9.53 -10.06 1.15
N LEU A 77 9.17 -8.82 0.78
CA LEU A 77 9.98 -7.96 -0.08
C LEU A 77 11.14 -7.28 0.68
N GLY A 78 11.16 -7.37 2.01
CA GLY A 78 12.24 -6.84 2.84
C GLY A 78 12.37 -5.32 2.80
N TRP A 79 11.28 -4.61 2.51
CA TRP A 79 11.31 -3.15 2.44
C TRP A 79 11.48 -2.55 3.84
N LYS A 80 12.29 -1.50 3.95
CA LYS A 80 12.40 -0.74 5.20
C LYS A 80 11.11 0.02 5.44
N ARG A 81 10.57 -0.07 6.65
CA ARG A 81 9.35 0.64 7.03
C ARG A 81 9.45 2.16 6.85
N SER A 82 10.64 2.74 6.99
CA SER A 82 10.92 4.17 6.78
C SER A 82 10.70 4.64 5.34
N ASP A 83 10.75 3.72 4.37
CA ASP A 83 10.81 4.08 2.95
C ASP A 83 9.42 4.11 2.29
N ILE A 84 8.38 3.75 3.06
CA ILE A 84 6.99 3.66 2.63
C ILE A 84 6.05 4.40 3.58
N VAL A 85 4.96 4.89 3.02
CA VAL A 85 3.82 5.46 3.71
C VAL A 85 2.67 4.48 3.52
N VAL A 86 2.10 4.01 4.64
CA VAL A 86 0.97 3.09 4.64
C VAL A 86 -0.19 3.77 5.35
N SER A 87 -1.35 3.86 4.70
CA SER A 87 -2.60 4.31 5.31
C SER A 87 -3.60 3.15 5.43
N THR A 88 -4.41 3.21 6.48
CA THR A 88 -5.62 2.40 6.61
C THR A 88 -6.79 3.27 7.02
N LYS A 89 -8.01 2.78 6.81
CA LYS A 89 -9.27 3.47 7.11
C LYS A 89 -10.08 2.61 8.08
N ILE A 90 -10.63 3.26 9.09
CA ILE A 90 -11.46 2.65 10.13
C ILE A 90 -12.83 3.29 10.08
N PHE A 91 -13.87 2.46 10.06
CA PHE A 91 -15.28 2.88 10.15
C PHE A 91 -16.22 1.69 10.42
N TRP A 92 -15.90 0.52 9.86
CA TRP A 92 -16.74 -0.68 9.85
C TRP A 92 -16.25 -1.75 10.84
N ALA A 93 -15.55 -1.36 11.89
CA ALA A 93 -14.83 -2.22 12.85
C ALA A 93 -15.68 -3.30 13.56
N GLY A 94 -17.01 -3.24 13.46
CA GLY A 94 -17.90 -4.32 13.91
C GLY A 94 -18.06 -5.49 12.93
N LEU A 95 -17.63 -5.33 11.68
CA LEU A 95 -17.76 -6.32 10.61
C LEU A 95 -16.44 -7.03 10.29
N ALA A 96 -15.30 -6.37 10.47
CA ALA A 96 -13.97 -6.89 10.14
C ALA A 96 -12.99 -6.84 11.32
N ARG A 97 -12.15 -7.87 11.48
CA ARG A 97 -11.03 -7.85 12.44
C ARG A 97 -9.91 -7.00 11.85
N THR A 98 -9.54 -5.89 12.50
CA THR A 98 -8.38 -5.07 12.10
C THR A 98 -7.07 -5.85 12.33
N THR A 99 -6.44 -6.33 11.27
CA THR A 99 -5.07 -6.86 11.31
C THR A 99 -4.12 -5.70 10.98
N ARG A 100 -3.34 -5.26 11.97
CA ARG A 100 -2.51 -4.04 11.84
C ARG A 100 -1.41 -4.25 10.80
N VAL A 101 -1.61 -3.78 9.56
CA VAL A 101 -0.57 -3.72 8.50
C VAL A 101 0.73 -3.12 9.04
N CYS A 102 0.61 -2.07 9.85
CA CYS A 102 1.76 -1.39 10.46
C CYS A 102 2.57 -2.27 11.42
N GLN A 103 1.98 -3.31 12.03
CA GLN A 103 2.70 -4.23 12.93
C GLN A 103 3.40 -5.36 12.17
N GLU A 104 2.82 -5.83 11.08
CA GLU A 104 3.37 -6.93 10.28
C GLU A 104 4.53 -6.48 9.37
N SER A 105 4.63 -5.17 9.12
CA SER A 105 5.71 -4.51 8.36
C SER A 105 6.96 -4.13 9.17
N THR A 106 7.04 -4.51 10.45
CA THR A 106 8.19 -4.31 11.36
C THR A 106 9.00 -5.59 11.49
#